data_AF-A0AAU0V262-F1
#
_entry.id   AF-A0AAU0V262-F1
#
_cell.length_a   1.000
_cell.length_b   1.000
_cell.length_c   1.000
_cell.angle_alpha   90.00
_cell.angle_beta   90.00
_cell.angle_gamma   90.00
#
_symmetry.space_group_name_H-M   'P 1'
#
loop_
_entity.id
_entity.type
_entity.pdbx_description
1 polymer ?
#
loop_
_entity_poly.entity_id
_entity_poly.type
_entity_poly.pdbx_seq_one_letter_code
_entity_poly.pdbx_strand_id
1 'polypeptide(L)'
;MRTIRGSELRTARTKAGLTQDQVARRASVSVRTIRHIEHGHVTPRHETLARIAEVVGWRATEEPDASDAPASRPYAQEIRLLGPLSALFGDRSIPLPRKQRVLLGLLAVQPDRTVSHEEMADALWNGETPPAYPQLVHTHMARLRRFVDPPPGHGSTDRRIRTVRGGYVFNSAGVRVDLCQFEDRAALARRTTTHDPRVALDLYGQALGCWHGRLVHDLPELWHHPAVVRVAQRHIDVAIELADLALRLKRPAFAVEHLRIASYEEPLHEPLQAYIMLALAASGRRAAALQLFAELQTRLKDELGVEPSDDIRQAHQAVLRQSGAVERASPLEGAARPAGIRLLATADLPVRRTASAFDGSPAMGAPAQLPPVLAPFTGRTRQVAALDRLLEQSRRKGGSLGIAVVHGPPDIGKSALAVHWAHRRLASFPDGQLYASLQGSIDPAQRTATPATVLTGFIRSLGVRSGWMPDTTEEATALFRSLLAGRRFLVVLDDIADASQVRCLLPGTPGNAVLVTSRSPLTDLTTREGALALSLGALTAEEAHELVVTHLGAERTAAEPGAAEELAAACGHLPLDLRRSLTRLAATPDGSISAFVAEHRKGMREPGNLYPFQSREPSSGGRQDNAEDLRKRSLT
;
A
#
# COMPACT_ATOMS: atom_id res chain seq x y z
N MET A 1 30.85 10.40 -31.55
CA MET A 1 30.78 8.93 -31.50
C MET A 1 29.93 8.49 -30.30
N ARG A 2 28.93 7.63 -30.50
CA ARG A 2 27.97 7.17 -29.46
C ARG A 2 28.69 6.50 -28.28
N THR A 3 28.16 6.67 -27.07
CA THR A 3 28.52 5.86 -25.89
C THR A 3 28.06 4.42 -26.14
N ILE A 4 29.00 3.48 -26.26
CA ILE A 4 28.70 2.06 -26.53
C ILE A 4 27.94 1.44 -25.36
N ARG A 5 26.94 0.61 -25.64
CA ARG A 5 26.36 -0.30 -24.65
C ARG A 5 27.22 -1.55 -24.55
N GLY A 6 27.56 -1.99 -23.33
CA GLY A 6 28.43 -3.16 -23.10
C GLY A 6 28.03 -4.43 -23.87
N SER A 7 26.73 -4.60 -24.13
CA SER A 7 26.18 -5.67 -24.96
C SER A 7 26.65 -5.63 -26.43
N GLU A 8 26.78 -4.44 -27.03
CA GLU A 8 27.20 -4.28 -28.43
C GLU A 8 28.67 -4.67 -28.61
N LEU A 9 29.52 -4.30 -27.63
CA LEU A 9 30.93 -4.71 -27.60
C LEU A 9 31.06 -6.23 -27.46
N ARG A 10 30.26 -6.85 -26.59
CA ARG A 10 30.25 -8.31 -26.41
C ARG A 10 29.84 -9.01 -27.71
N THR A 11 28.81 -8.52 -28.39
CA THR A 11 28.36 -9.09 -29.67
C THR A 11 29.42 -8.94 -30.76
N ALA A 12 30.06 -7.76 -30.89
CA ALA A 12 31.13 -7.54 -31.85
C ALA A 12 32.34 -8.46 -31.58
N ARG A 13 32.74 -8.59 -30.31
CA ARG A 13 33.83 -9.50 -29.91
C ARG A 13 33.51 -10.96 -30.22
N THR A 14 32.31 -11.44 -29.89
CA THR A 14 31.89 -12.82 -30.17
C THR A 14 31.84 -13.07 -31.68
N LYS A 15 31.35 -12.11 -32.47
CA LYS A 15 31.32 -12.21 -33.94
C LYS A 15 32.73 -12.26 -34.54
N ALA A 16 33.70 -11.57 -33.94
CA ALA A 16 35.11 -11.63 -34.32
C ALA A 16 35.84 -12.89 -33.82
N GLY A 17 35.18 -13.78 -33.05
CA GLY A 17 35.77 -15.00 -32.52
C GLY A 17 36.84 -14.78 -31.44
N LEU A 18 36.89 -13.59 -30.83
CA LEU A 18 37.93 -13.22 -29.87
C LEU A 18 37.49 -13.43 -28.42
N THR A 19 38.40 -13.89 -27.56
CA THR A 19 38.16 -13.92 -26.10
C THR A 19 38.36 -12.53 -25.48
N GLN A 20 37.80 -12.29 -24.28
CA GLN A 20 37.99 -11.01 -23.55
C GLN A 20 39.49 -10.71 -23.34
N ASP A 21 40.28 -11.76 -23.10
CA ASP A 21 41.71 -11.67 -22.88
C ASP A 21 42.48 -11.33 -24.17
N GLN A 22 42.10 -11.92 -25.32
CA GLN A 22 42.68 -11.59 -26.62
C GLN A 22 42.39 -10.14 -27.03
N VAL A 23 41.17 -9.65 -26.78
CA VAL A 23 40.83 -8.23 -27.04
C VAL A 23 41.60 -7.31 -26.12
N ALA A 24 41.73 -7.67 -24.83
CA ALA A 24 42.46 -6.88 -23.85
C ALA A 24 43.94 -6.72 -24.22
N ARG A 25 44.61 -7.83 -24.59
CA ARG A 25 46.02 -7.80 -25.03
C ARG A 25 46.21 -6.96 -26.29
N ARG A 26 45.34 -7.15 -27.31
CA ARG A 26 45.45 -6.45 -28.59
C ARG A 26 45.10 -4.96 -28.50
N ALA A 27 44.20 -4.56 -27.61
CA ALA A 27 43.83 -3.15 -27.39
C ALA A 27 44.68 -2.45 -26.32
N SER A 28 45.67 -3.14 -25.74
CA SER A 28 46.53 -2.65 -24.64
C SER A 28 45.73 -2.16 -23.43
N VAL A 29 44.75 -2.95 -22.99
CA VAL A 29 43.91 -2.69 -21.80
C VAL A 29 43.86 -3.93 -20.91
N SER A 30 43.44 -3.77 -19.65
CA SER A 30 43.27 -4.94 -18.78
C SER A 30 42.04 -5.77 -19.16
N VAL A 31 42.10 -7.09 -18.94
CA VAL A 31 40.94 -8.00 -19.11
C VAL A 31 39.76 -7.56 -18.24
N ARG A 32 40.06 -7.04 -17.04
CA ARG A 32 39.07 -6.46 -16.13
C ARG A 32 38.36 -5.26 -16.75
N THR A 33 39.07 -4.42 -17.50
CA THR A 33 38.51 -3.28 -18.23
C THR A 33 37.53 -3.75 -19.30
N ILE A 34 37.89 -4.73 -20.13
CA ILE A 34 36.96 -5.30 -21.14
C ILE A 34 35.73 -5.90 -20.47
N ARG A 35 35.91 -6.68 -19.39
CA ARG A 35 34.80 -7.27 -18.64
C ARG A 35 33.86 -6.20 -18.07
N HIS A 36 34.39 -5.16 -17.44
CA HIS A 36 33.60 -4.07 -16.87
C HIS A 36 32.84 -3.27 -17.94
N ILE A 37 33.43 -3.08 -19.12
CA ILE A 37 32.76 -2.41 -20.24
C ILE A 37 31.63 -3.29 -20.78
N GLU A 38 31.86 -4.60 -20.99
CA GLU A 38 30.83 -5.54 -21.48
C GLU A 38 29.64 -5.67 -20.54
N HIS A 39 29.86 -5.57 -19.23
CA HIS A 39 28.79 -5.60 -18.22
C HIS A 39 28.16 -4.22 -17.97
N GLY A 40 28.63 -3.16 -18.64
CA GLY A 40 28.10 -1.81 -18.49
C GLY A 40 28.45 -1.13 -17.17
N HIS A 41 29.45 -1.64 -16.43
CA HIS A 41 29.87 -1.10 -15.13
C HIS A 41 30.76 0.14 -15.26
N VAL A 42 31.41 0.36 -16.40
CA VAL A 42 32.31 1.49 -16.62
C VAL A 42 32.11 2.04 -18.03
N THR A 43 32.05 3.37 -18.15
CA THR A 43 32.11 4.06 -19.45
C THR A 43 33.57 4.35 -19.79
N PRO A 44 34.17 3.69 -20.81
CA PRO A 44 35.58 3.88 -21.12
C PRO A 44 35.83 5.25 -21.77
N ARG A 45 37.07 5.74 -21.68
CA ARG A 45 37.52 6.93 -22.40
C ARG A 45 37.48 6.69 -23.91
N HIS A 46 37.29 7.75 -24.68
CA HIS A 46 37.14 7.70 -26.14
C HIS A 46 38.29 6.97 -26.84
N GLU A 47 39.52 7.18 -26.38
CA GLU A 47 40.73 6.56 -26.92
C GLU A 47 40.86 5.07 -26.59
N THR A 48 40.37 4.65 -25.43
CA THR A 48 40.27 3.22 -25.04
C THR A 48 39.25 2.51 -25.92
N LEU A 49 38.14 3.18 -26.20
CA LEU A 49 37.05 2.68 -27.04
C LEU A 49 37.48 2.51 -28.50
N ALA A 50 38.24 3.47 -29.04
CA ALA A 50 38.77 3.43 -30.40
C ALA A 50 39.73 2.25 -30.62
N ARG A 51 40.65 2.01 -29.68
CA ARG A 51 41.57 0.85 -29.71
C ARG A 51 40.84 -0.49 -29.66
N ILE A 52 39.79 -0.58 -28.85
CA ILE A 52 38.96 -1.78 -28.79
C ILE A 52 38.18 -1.98 -30.10
N ALA A 53 37.62 -0.90 -30.66
CA ALA A 53 36.87 -0.92 -31.92
C ALA A 53 37.69 -1.47 -33.10
N GLU A 54 38.93 -1.01 -33.21
CA GLU A 54 39.88 -1.47 -34.23
C GLU A 54 40.15 -2.98 -34.11
N VAL A 55 40.36 -3.48 -32.89
CA VAL A 55 40.68 -4.89 -32.61
C VAL A 55 39.53 -5.84 -32.92
N VAL A 56 38.28 -5.43 -32.67
CA VAL A 56 37.11 -6.27 -32.94
C VAL A 56 36.53 -6.07 -34.36
N GLY A 57 37.21 -5.31 -35.22
CA GLY A 57 36.76 -5.02 -36.59
C GLY A 57 35.45 -4.22 -36.61
N TRP A 58 35.23 -3.39 -35.59
CA TRP A 58 34.00 -2.63 -35.41
C TRP A 58 34.14 -1.25 -36.03
N ARG A 59 33.60 -1.09 -37.25
CA ARG A 59 33.31 0.22 -37.83
C ARG A 59 31.88 0.61 -37.45
N ALA A 60 31.68 1.85 -36.99
CA ALA A 60 30.35 2.41 -36.88
C ALA A 60 29.73 2.38 -38.28
N THR A 61 28.75 1.51 -38.48
CA THR A 61 28.06 1.34 -39.75
C THR A 61 27.47 2.67 -40.19
N GLU A 62 27.84 3.08 -41.41
CA GLU A 62 27.16 4.09 -42.21
C GLU A 62 25.69 3.71 -42.42
N GLU A 63 24.89 4.75 -42.61
CA GLU A 63 23.42 4.80 -42.58
C GLU A 63 22.75 3.74 -43.46
N PRO A 64 21.68 3.06 -42.99
CA PRO A 64 20.69 2.46 -43.88
C PRO A 64 19.64 3.49 -44.30
N ASP A 65 19.19 3.31 -45.53
CA ASP A 65 18.22 4.07 -46.34
C ASP A 65 17.16 4.93 -45.62
N ALA A 66 16.94 6.10 -46.21
CA ALA A 66 15.99 7.14 -45.85
C ALA A 66 14.51 6.77 -46.09
N SER A 67 14.09 5.54 -45.79
CA SER A 67 12.66 5.16 -45.81
C SER A 67 12.14 4.49 -44.53
N ASP A 68 12.96 4.37 -43.48
CA ASP A 68 12.52 3.99 -42.13
C ASP A 68 13.09 4.98 -41.10
N ALA A 69 12.33 6.05 -40.82
CA ALA A 69 12.72 7.05 -39.82
C ALA A 69 12.90 6.37 -38.45
N PRO A 70 14.05 6.55 -37.76
CA PRO A 70 14.25 5.93 -36.45
C PRO A 70 13.23 6.50 -35.48
N ALA A 71 12.41 5.63 -34.89
CA ALA A 71 11.47 5.99 -33.84
C ALA A 71 12.18 6.87 -32.79
N SER A 72 11.81 8.14 -32.79
CA SER A 72 12.35 9.17 -31.93
C SER A 72 12.38 8.68 -30.49
N ARG A 73 13.47 8.93 -29.79
CA ARG A 73 13.56 8.62 -28.36
C ARG A 73 12.30 9.15 -27.66
N PRO A 74 11.55 8.31 -26.90
CA PRO A 74 10.36 8.80 -26.20
C PRO A 74 10.77 9.88 -25.21
N TYR A 75 10.10 11.03 -25.29
CA TYR A 75 10.22 12.16 -24.37
C TYR A 75 8.85 12.46 -23.76
N ALA A 76 8.79 13.04 -22.57
CA ALA A 76 7.52 13.23 -21.87
C ALA A 76 6.63 14.20 -22.65
N GLN A 77 5.54 13.77 -23.29
CA GLN A 77 4.52 14.62 -23.90
C GLN A 77 3.42 14.99 -22.90
N GLU A 78 3.16 14.11 -21.93
CA GLU A 78 2.22 14.34 -20.83
C GLU A 78 2.91 14.09 -19.49
N ILE A 79 2.62 14.94 -18.50
CA ILE A 79 3.10 14.83 -17.13
C ILE A 79 1.88 14.81 -16.21
N ARG A 80 1.79 13.78 -15.37
CA ARG A 80 0.75 13.63 -14.35
C ARG A 80 1.35 13.84 -12.96
N LEU A 81 0.76 14.75 -12.21
CA LEU A 81 1.16 15.15 -10.85
C LEU A 81 0.03 14.94 -9.84
N LEU A 82 -1.23 14.98 -10.27
CA LEU A 82 -2.44 14.91 -9.43
C LEU A 82 -2.74 13.44 -9.04
N GLY A 83 -1.75 12.81 -8.40
CA GLY A 83 -1.67 11.37 -8.15
C GLY A 83 -0.18 10.94 -8.13
N PRO A 84 0.17 9.71 -8.56
CA PRO A 84 1.57 9.32 -8.70
C PRO A 84 2.25 10.07 -9.85
N LEU A 85 3.49 10.54 -9.64
CA LEU A 85 4.22 11.24 -10.70
C LEU A 85 4.46 10.32 -11.89
N SER A 86 3.91 10.66 -13.06
CA SER A 86 4.10 9.90 -14.30
C SER A 86 4.48 10.81 -15.46
N ALA A 87 5.49 10.42 -16.23
CA ALA A 87 5.86 11.06 -17.49
C ALA A 87 5.51 10.11 -18.64
N LEU A 88 4.74 10.57 -19.62
CA LEU A 88 4.13 9.74 -20.66
C LEU A 88 4.53 10.21 -22.06
N PHE A 89 4.78 9.28 -22.98
CA PHE A 89 4.88 9.54 -24.43
C PHE A 89 3.79 8.74 -25.14
N GLY A 90 2.77 9.42 -25.66
CA GLY A 90 1.48 8.77 -25.95
C GLY A 90 0.96 8.06 -24.70
N ASP A 91 0.65 6.78 -24.82
CA ASP A 91 0.15 5.95 -23.69
C ASP A 91 1.26 5.25 -22.88
N ARG A 92 2.53 5.46 -23.21
CA ARG A 92 3.66 4.74 -22.59
C ARG A 92 4.31 5.55 -21.48
N SER A 93 4.44 4.94 -20.29
CA SER A 93 5.18 5.51 -19.16
C SER A 93 6.69 5.47 -19.40
N ILE A 94 7.35 6.60 -19.15
CA ILE A 94 8.79 6.77 -19.23
C ILE A 94 9.36 6.54 -17.82
N PRO A 95 10.14 5.46 -17.61
CA PRO A 95 10.73 5.19 -16.30
C PRO A 95 11.81 6.22 -15.99
N LEU A 96 11.58 6.99 -14.93
CA LEU A 96 12.51 8.00 -14.43
C LEU A 96 13.16 7.50 -13.13
N PRO A 97 14.48 7.64 -12.93
CA PRO A 97 15.09 7.35 -11.63
C PRO A 97 14.59 8.32 -10.56
N ARG A 98 14.58 7.90 -9.28
CA ARG A 98 13.98 8.65 -8.16
C ARG A 98 14.38 10.13 -8.09
N LYS A 99 15.67 10.45 -8.19
CA LYS A 99 16.14 11.86 -8.15
C LYS A 99 15.63 12.70 -9.34
N GLN A 100 15.48 12.10 -10.52
CA GLN A 100 14.88 12.79 -11.68
C GLN A 100 13.38 12.99 -11.49
N ARG A 101 12.69 12.05 -10.84
CA ARG A 101 11.26 12.17 -10.48
C ARG A 101 11.04 13.33 -9.53
N VAL A 102 11.81 13.43 -8.44
CA VAL A 102 11.74 14.55 -7.49
C VAL A 102 11.92 15.90 -8.20
N LEU A 103 12.96 16.04 -9.03
CA LEU A 103 13.21 17.28 -9.78
C LEU A 103 12.08 17.60 -10.78
N LEU A 104 11.56 16.59 -11.48
CA LEU A 104 10.44 16.79 -12.39
C LEU A 104 9.17 17.21 -11.65
N GLY A 105 8.87 16.57 -10.51
CA GLY A 105 7.72 16.94 -9.68
C GLY A 105 7.83 18.37 -9.16
N LEU A 106 9.00 18.78 -8.67
CA LEU A 106 9.25 20.13 -8.17
C LEU A 106 9.13 21.20 -9.27
N LEU A 107 9.63 20.91 -10.47
CA LEU A 107 9.53 21.83 -11.61
C LEU A 107 8.10 21.87 -12.18
N ALA A 108 7.45 20.72 -12.30
CA ALA A 108 6.14 20.63 -12.94
C ALA A 108 4.98 21.05 -12.02
N VAL A 109 5.16 21.04 -10.69
CA VAL A 109 4.19 21.66 -9.75
C VAL A 109 4.27 23.20 -9.75
N GLN A 110 5.31 23.77 -10.35
CA GLN A 110 5.49 25.21 -10.56
C GLN A 110 5.81 25.51 -12.04
N PRO A 111 4.88 25.19 -12.96
CA PRO A 111 5.12 25.40 -14.38
C PRO A 111 5.43 26.88 -14.65
N ASP A 112 6.35 27.12 -15.58
CA ASP A 112 6.75 28.44 -16.06
C ASP A 112 7.33 29.38 -14.98
N ARG A 113 7.70 28.83 -13.81
CA ARG A 113 8.40 29.52 -12.72
C ARG A 113 9.83 29.02 -12.54
N THR A 114 10.69 29.91 -12.05
CA THR A 114 12.08 29.57 -11.73
C THR A 114 12.14 28.82 -10.41
N VAL A 115 12.69 27.62 -10.44
CA VAL A 115 13.07 26.85 -9.25
C VAL A 115 14.57 27.01 -9.03
N SER A 116 14.96 27.41 -7.82
CA SER A 116 16.36 27.73 -7.49
C SER A 116 17.21 26.47 -7.27
N HIS A 117 18.53 26.59 -7.39
CA HIS A 117 19.47 25.49 -7.08
C HIS A 117 19.36 25.02 -5.63
N GLU A 118 19.06 25.93 -4.70
CA GLU A 118 18.86 25.65 -3.28
C GLU A 118 17.57 24.86 -3.06
N GLU A 119 16.45 25.30 -3.63
CA GLU A 119 15.17 24.57 -3.56
C GLU A 119 15.28 23.15 -4.13
N MET A 120 15.99 22.98 -5.25
CA MET A 120 16.26 21.65 -5.81
C MET A 120 17.17 20.81 -4.92
N ALA A 121 18.12 21.43 -4.21
CA ALA A 121 19.01 20.73 -3.32
C ALA A 121 18.28 20.25 -2.07
N ASP A 122 17.47 21.11 -1.47
CA ASP A 122 16.64 20.77 -0.32
C ASP A 122 15.69 19.62 -0.65
N ALA A 123 15.03 19.63 -1.80
CA ALA A 123 14.16 18.54 -2.23
C ALA A 123 14.90 17.22 -2.50
N LEU A 124 16.16 17.26 -2.94
CA LEU A 124 16.93 16.06 -3.29
C LEU A 124 17.66 15.41 -2.11
N TRP A 125 18.02 16.21 -1.10
CA TRP A 125 18.89 15.80 -0.01
C TRP A 125 18.34 16.12 1.38
N ASN A 126 17.13 16.69 1.49
CA ASN A 126 16.39 16.92 2.75
C ASN A 126 17.26 17.54 3.87
N GLY A 127 18.06 18.56 3.53
CA GLY A 127 18.94 19.28 4.47
C GLY A 127 20.37 18.73 4.59
N GLU A 128 20.68 17.53 4.10
CA GLU A 128 22.04 16.98 4.04
C GLU A 128 22.73 17.29 2.70
N THR A 129 22.76 18.57 2.32
CA THR A 129 23.28 18.99 1.01
C THR A 129 24.80 18.83 0.91
N PRO A 130 25.33 18.09 -0.09
CA PRO A 130 26.77 17.97 -0.30
C PRO A 130 27.42 19.34 -0.62
N PRO A 131 28.70 19.57 -0.27
CA PRO A 131 29.39 20.83 -0.58
C PRO A 131 29.41 21.18 -2.08
N ALA A 132 29.39 20.16 -2.94
CA ALA A 132 29.35 20.27 -4.40
C ALA A 132 27.93 20.17 -4.99
N TYR A 133 26.87 20.47 -4.21
CA TYR A 133 25.48 20.31 -4.66
C TYR A 133 25.15 21.05 -5.97
N PRO A 134 25.68 22.27 -6.28
CA PRO A 134 25.30 22.95 -7.51
C PRO A 134 25.69 22.14 -8.75
N GLN A 135 26.89 21.55 -8.77
CA GLN A 135 27.36 20.70 -9.87
C GLN A 135 26.56 19.40 -9.98
N LEU A 136 26.15 18.83 -8.83
CA LEU A 136 25.29 17.65 -8.80
C LEU A 136 23.89 17.94 -9.33
N VAL A 137 23.30 19.10 -8.98
CA VAL A 137 22.01 19.56 -9.54
C VAL A 137 22.12 19.69 -11.06
N HIS A 138 23.16 20.34 -11.60
CA HIS A 138 23.40 20.39 -13.05
C HIS A 138 23.47 18.99 -13.69
N THR A 139 24.14 18.04 -13.04
CA THR A 139 24.24 16.65 -13.52
C THR A 139 22.88 15.95 -13.54
N HIS A 140 22.09 16.10 -12.48
CA HIS A 140 20.75 15.51 -12.40
C HIS A 140 19.77 16.16 -13.38
N MET A 141 19.86 17.48 -13.58
CA MET A 141 19.08 18.23 -14.57
C MET A 141 19.45 17.86 -16.00
N ALA A 142 20.74 17.68 -16.32
CA ALA A 142 21.18 17.19 -17.62
C ALA A 142 20.64 15.78 -17.92
N ARG A 143 20.53 14.93 -16.89
CA ARG A 143 19.88 13.60 -17.01
C ARG A 143 18.37 13.72 -17.16
N LEU A 144 17.71 14.63 -16.45
CA LEU A 144 16.26 14.85 -16.56
C LEU A 144 15.88 15.34 -17.96
N ARG A 145 16.63 16.31 -18.50
CA ARG A 145 16.45 16.85 -19.86
C ARG A 145 16.36 15.77 -20.93
N ARG A 146 17.15 14.71 -20.79
CA ARG A 146 17.15 13.57 -21.71
C ARG A 146 15.79 12.87 -21.82
N PHE A 147 14.93 12.98 -20.80
CA PHE A 147 13.60 12.36 -20.79
C PHE A 147 12.46 13.35 -21.08
N VAL A 148 12.70 14.65 -20.94
CA VAL A 148 11.65 15.67 -21.03
C VAL A 148 11.80 16.49 -22.30
N ASP A 149 13.02 16.91 -22.66
CA ASP A 149 13.25 17.72 -23.85
C ASP A 149 13.08 16.89 -25.14
N PRO A 150 12.42 17.44 -26.18
CA PRO A 150 12.32 16.79 -27.47
C PRO A 150 13.71 16.61 -28.11
N PRO A 151 13.93 15.53 -28.88
CA PRO A 151 15.18 15.36 -29.62
C PRO A 151 15.34 16.44 -30.70
N PRO A 152 16.59 16.78 -31.09
CA PRO A 152 16.85 17.72 -32.18
C PRO A 152 16.10 17.32 -33.47
N GLY A 153 15.49 18.29 -34.15
CA GLY A 153 14.75 18.07 -35.40
C GLY A 153 13.23 17.90 -35.27
N HIS A 154 12.67 17.85 -34.05
CA HIS A 154 11.21 17.75 -33.82
C HIS A 154 10.54 19.11 -33.62
N GLY A 155 10.48 19.96 -34.66
CA GLY A 155 9.56 21.11 -34.85
C GLY A 155 9.48 22.22 -33.79
N SER A 156 9.95 22.00 -32.57
CA SER A 156 10.03 22.93 -31.46
C SER A 156 11.50 23.07 -31.10
N THR A 157 12.05 24.25 -31.40
CA THR A 157 13.44 24.61 -31.09
C THR A 157 13.67 24.87 -29.60
N ASP A 158 12.62 24.91 -28.79
CA ASP A 158 12.72 25.32 -27.40
C ASP A 158 12.79 24.12 -26.44
N ARG A 159 13.86 24.10 -25.64
CA ARG A 159 14.01 23.14 -24.54
C ARG A 159 12.88 23.36 -23.55
N ARG A 160 12.25 22.28 -23.09
CA ARG A 160 11.21 22.33 -22.06
C ARG A 160 11.81 22.66 -20.71
N ILE A 161 13.04 22.23 -20.44
CA ILE A 161 13.78 22.64 -19.25
C ILE A 161 14.82 23.69 -19.62
N ARG A 162 14.50 24.96 -19.37
CA ARG A 162 15.38 26.11 -19.64
C ARG A 162 16.26 26.40 -18.43
N THR A 163 17.55 26.63 -18.68
CA THR A 163 18.43 27.18 -17.65
C THR A 163 18.26 28.70 -17.65
N VAL A 164 17.96 29.26 -16.49
CA VAL A 164 17.84 30.71 -16.29
C VAL A 164 18.83 31.16 -15.21
N ARG A 165 19.00 32.46 -15.05
CA ARG A 165 19.82 32.99 -13.95
C ARG A 165 19.22 32.54 -12.62
N GLY A 166 19.99 31.81 -11.82
CA GLY A 166 19.59 31.34 -10.49
C GLY A 166 18.97 29.95 -10.43
N GLY A 167 18.63 29.30 -11.56
CA GLY A 167 17.97 27.99 -11.52
C GLY A 167 17.45 27.48 -12.86
N TYR A 168 16.33 26.78 -12.81
CA TYR A 168 15.68 26.17 -13.98
C TYR A 168 14.21 26.51 -14.02
N VAL A 169 13.68 26.60 -15.24
CA VAL A 169 12.26 26.77 -15.52
C VAL A 169 11.79 25.59 -16.34
N PHE A 170 10.65 25.01 -15.97
CA PHE A 170 9.94 24.06 -16.81
C PHE A 170 8.88 24.80 -17.62
N ASN A 171 9.14 24.90 -18.93
CA ASN A 171 8.23 25.44 -19.92
C ASN A 171 7.12 24.42 -20.18
N SER A 172 5.89 24.75 -19.78
CA SER A 172 4.71 23.91 -19.94
C SER A 172 4.19 23.89 -21.39
N ALA A 173 4.63 24.83 -22.24
CA ALA A 173 4.17 24.95 -23.62
C ALA A 173 4.46 23.67 -24.43
N GLY A 174 3.41 23.13 -25.04
CA GLY A 174 3.50 21.89 -25.82
C GLY A 174 3.66 20.62 -24.97
N VAL A 175 3.48 20.70 -23.65
CA VAL A 175 3.41 19.55 -22.73
C VAL A 175 2.02 19.52 -22.11
N ARG A 176 1.35 18.37 -22.14
CA ARG A 176 0.10 18.19 -21.39
C ARG A 176 0.44 17.97 -19.93
N VAL A 177 0.18 18.96 -19.08
CA VAL A 177 0.32 18.81 -17.62
C VAL A 177 -1.07 18.78 -17.01
N ASP A 178 -1.39 17.74 -16.23
CA ASP A 178 -2.70 17.60 -15.58
C ASP A 178 -2.99 18.74 -14.59
N LEU A 179 -1.96 19.25 -13.90
CA LEU A 179 -2.05 20.44 -13.04
C LEU A 179 -2.51 21.68 -13.83
N CYS A 180 -1.89 21.97 -14.98
CA CYS A 180 -2.32 23.09 -15.83
C CYS A 180 -3.77 22.91 -16.30
N GLN A 181 -4.14 21.68 -16.70
CA GLN A 181 -5.53 21.40 -17.10
C GLN A 181 -6.53 21.60 -15.95
N PHE A 182 -6.17 21.23 -14.72
CA PHE A 182 -6.98 21.50 -13.53
C PHE A 182 -7.12 23.00 -13.28
N GLU A 183 -6.03 23.77 -13.31
CA GLU A 183 -6.04 25.21 -13.08
C GLU A 183 -6.84 25.96 -14.15
N ASP A 184 -6.65 25.62 -15.43
CA ASP A 184 -7.35 26.23 -16.56
C ASP A 184 -8.85 25.97 -16.49
N ARG A 185 -9.26 24.72 -16.23
CA ARG A 185 -10.68 24.35 -16.09
C ARG A 185 -11.32 25.02 -14.88
N ALA A 186 -10.65 25.05 -13.73
CA ALA A 186 -11.15 25.74 -12.54
C ALA A 186 -11.28 27.25 -12.76
N ALA A 187 -10.32 27.87 -13.45
CA ALA A 187 -10.38 29.28 -13.81
C ALA A 187 -11.51 29.59 -14.80
N LEU A 188 -11.72 28.72 -15.80
CA LEU A 188 -12.81 28.86 -16.76
C LEU A 188 -14.17 28.66 -16.09
N ALA A 189 -14.29 27.65 -15.22
CA ALA A 189 -15.50 27.40 -14.43
C ALA A 189 -15.90 28.66 -13.65
N ARG A 190 -14.95 29.25 -12.90
CA ARG A 190 -15.20 30.45 -12.10
C ARG A 190 -15.71 31.64 -12.92
N ARG A 191 -15.15 31.88 -14.11
CA ARG A 191 -15.59 32.97 -15.01
C ARG A 191 -16.98 32.70 -15.60
N THR A 192 -17.31 31.42 -15.76
CA THR A 192 -18.58 30.96 -16.35
C THR A 192 -19.71 30.95 -15.32
N THR A 193 -19.41 30.82 -14.02
CA THR A 193 -20.39 30.71 -12.93
C THR A 193 -21.48 31.79 -12.96
N THR A 194 -21.15 33.03 -13.33
CA THR A 194 -22.13 34.13 -13.37
C THR A 194 -23.04 34.09 -14.59
N HIS A 195 -22.57 33.54 -15.71
CA HIS A 195 -23.27 33.57 -17.00
C HIS A 195 -24.01 32.25 -17.25
N ASP A 196 -23.35 31.12 -17.01
CA ASP A 196 -23.92 29.78 -17.14
C ASP A 196 -23.47 28.88 -15.97
N PRO A 197 -24.22 28.91 -14.85
CA PRO A 197 -23.93 28.09 -13.67
C PRO A 197 -23.87 26.58 -13.96
N ARG A 198 -24.61 26.06 -14.95
CA ARG A 198 -24.64 24.62 -15.24
C ARG A 198 -23.37 24.19 -15.96
N VAL A 199 -22.94 24.95 -16.97
CA VAL A 199 -21.67 24.71 -17.65
C VAL A 199 -20.50 24.89 -16.68
N ALA A 200 -20.56 25.89 -15.79
CA ALA A 200 -19.57 26.06 -14.74
C ALA A 200 -19.46 24.83 -13.82
N LEU A 201 -20.58 24.21 -13.45
CA LEU A 201 -20.58 23.00 -12.62
C LEU A 201 -19.88 21.83 -13.33
N ASP A 202 -20.16 21.62 -14.62
CA ASP A 202 -19.52 20.57 -15.42
C ASP A 202 -18.00 20.82 -15.57
N LEU A 203 -17.59 22.09 -15.76
CA LEU A 203 -16.18 22.48 -15.83
C LEU A 203 -15.45 22.24 -14.51
N TYR A 204 -16.08 22.53 -13.37
CA TYR A 204 -15.53 22.18 -12.06
C TYR A 204 -15.41 20.66 -11.89
N GLY A 205 -16.41 19.89 -12.35
CA GLY A 205 -16.35 18.42 -12.34
C GLY A 205 -15.19 17.88 -13.17
N GLN A 206 -14.99 18.42 -14.38
CA GLN A 206 -13.84 18.08 -15.22
C GLN A 206 -12.50 18.47 -14.60
N ALA A 207 -12.43 19.57 -13.85
CA ALA A 207 -11.23 19.97 -13.11
C ALA A 207 -10.91 18.94 -12.02
N LEU A 208 -11.88 18.60 -11.17
CA LEU A 208 -11.70 17.61 -10.11
C LEU A 208 -11.45 16.20 -10.66
N GLY A 209 -12.00 15.87 -11.83
CA GLY A 209 -11.73 14.61 -12.54
C GLY A 209 -10.28 14.43 -12.99
N CYS A 210 -9.44 15.48 -12.97
CA CYS A 210 -8.01 15.33 -13.19
C CYS A 210 -7.29 14.65 -12.01
N TRP A 211 -7.89 14.61 -10.82
CA TRP A 211 -7.30 14.07 -9.61
C TRP A 211 -7.50 12.56 -9.51
N HIS A 212 -6.42 11.83 -9.27
CA HIS A 212 -6.40 10.37 -9.14
C HIS A 212 -5.87 9.89 -7.77
N GLY A 213 -5.71 10.83 -6.82
CA GLY A 213 -5.19 10.62 -5.47
C GLY A 213 -4.40 11.84 -4.99
N ARG A 214 -3.68 11.71 -3.86
CA ARG A 214 -2.78 12.75 -3.34
C ARG A 214 -1.80 13.26 -4.41
N LEU A 215 -1.58 14.57 -4.42
CA LEU A 215 -0.56 15.22 -5.26
C LEU A 215 0.82 14.60 -4.98
N VAL A 216 1.49 14.12 -6.03
CA VAL A 216 2.80 13.45 -5.97
C VAL A 216 2.91 12.44 -4.82
N HIS A 217 1.90 11.58 -4.65
CA HIS A 217 1.78 10.69 -3.49
C HIS A 217 2.97 9.74 -3.29
N ASP A 218 3.74 9.49 -4.34
CA ASP A 218 4.86 8.56 -4.34
C ASP A 218 6.22 9.25 -4.11
N LEU A 219 6.21 10.56 -3.86
CA LEU A 219 7.38 11.42 -3.62
C LEU A 219 7.24 12.16 -2.28
N PRO A 220 7.48 11.48 -1.13
CA PRO A 220 7.35 12.09 0.20
C PRO A 220 8.29 13.27 0.42
N GLU A 221 9.39 13.37 -0.35
CA GLU A 221 10.32 14.50 -0.32
C GLU A 221 9.65 15.84 -0.67
N LEU A 222 8.55 15.82 -1.41
CA LEU A 222 7.88 17.02 -1.88
C LEU A 222 6.63 17.40 -1.07
N TRP A 223 6.13 16.53 -0.17
CA TRP A 223 4.84 16.74 0.49
C TRP A 223 4.75 18.02 1.32
N HIS A 224 5.85 18.44 1.95
CA HIS A 224 5.92 19.65 2.77
C HIS A 224 6.38 20.87 1.97
N HIS A 225 6.68 20.71 0.67
CA HIS A 225 7.16 21.82 -0.14
C HIS A 225 6.03 22.86 -0.32
N PRO A 226 6.28 24.17 -0.13
CA PRO A 226 5.23 25.20 -0.17
C PRO A 226 4.40 25.20 -1.45
N ALA A 227 5.00 24.87 -2.60
CA ALA A 227 4.27 24.77 -3.85
C ALA A 227 3.29 23.59 -3.91
N VAL A 228 3.65 22.44 -3.32
CA VAL A 228 2.79 21.25 -3.23
C VAL A 228 1.62 21.55 -2.29
N VAL A 229 1.91 22.13 -1.12
CA VAL A 229 0.88 22.56 -0.17
C VAL A 229 -0.10 23.54 -0.80
N ARG A 230 0.39 24.53 -1.57
CA ARG A 230 -0.46 25.49 -2.29
C ARG A 230 -1.42 24.81 -3.28
N VAL A 231 -0.93 23.83 -4.04
CA VAL A 231 -1.77 23.08 -5.00
C VAL A 231 -2.77 22.17 -4.28
N ALA A 232 -2.37 21.54 -3.16
CA ALA A 232 -3.27 20.77 -2.32
C ALA A 232 -4.40 21.66 -1.75
N GLN A 233 -4.08 22.84 -1.23
CA GLN A 233 -5.10 23.81 -0.78
C GLN A 233 -6.02 24.21 -1.94
N ARG A 234 -5.44 24.44 -3.12
CA ARG A 234 -6.22 24.80 -4.30
C ARG A 234 -7.24 23.72 -4.71
N HIS A 235 -6.91 22.45 -4.54
CA HIS A 235 -7.84 21.33 -4.72
C HIS A 235 -9.06 21.47 -3.82
N ILE A 236 -8.83 21.75 -2.54
CA ILE A 236 -9.88 21.91 -1.53
C ILE A 236 -10.78 23.11 -1.89
N ASP A 237 -10.20 24.25 -2.25
CA ASP A 237 -10.96 25.44 -2.63
C ASP A 237 -11.89 25.16 -3.82
N VAL A 238 -11.38 24.47 -4.84
CA VAL A 238 -12.16 24.10 -6.03
C VAL A 238 -13.25 23.08 -5.69
N ALA A 239 -12.96 22.13 -4.81
CA ALA A 239 -13.93 21.18 -4.29
C ALA A 239 -15.08 21.89 -3.56
N ILE A 240 -14.76 22.84 -2.69
CA ILE A 240 -15.74 23.67 -1.98
C ILE A 240 -16.59 24.50 -2.96
N GLU A 241 -15.96 25.14 -3.96
CA GLU A 241 -16.67 25.91 -5.00
C GLU A 241 -17.66 25.05 -5.79
N LEU A 242 -17.26 23.83 -6.17
CA LEU A 242 -18.14 22.87 -6.83
C LEU A 242 -19.31 22.47 -5.93
N ALA A 243 -19.05 22.20 -4.64
CA ALA A 243 -20.07 21.76 -3.71
C ALA A 243 -21.14 22.83 -3.49
N ASP A 244 -20.73 24.08 -3.26
CA ASP A 244 -21.62 25.23 -3.13
C ASP A 244 -22.49 25.42 -4.39
N LEU A 245 -21.87 25.37 -5.57
CA LEU A 245 -22.59 25.50 -6.83
C LEU A 245 -23.57 24.35 -7.08
N ALA A 246 -23.16 23.11 -6.82
CA ALA A 246 -24.00 21.92 -6.97
C ALA A 246 -25.22 21.95 -6.03
N LEU A 247 -25.04 22.39 -4.78
CA LEU A 247 -26.13 22.55 -3.82
C LEU A 247 -27.11 23.63 -4.28
N ARG A 248 -26.63 24.79 -4.75
CA ARG A 248 -27.50 25.85 -5.32
C ARG A 248 -28.28 25.39 -6.55
N LEU A 249 -27.68 24.54 -7.38
CA LEU A 249 -28.31 23.97 -8.57
C LEU A 249 -29.17 22.73 -8.29
N LYS A 250 -29.33 22.33 -7.02
CA LYS A 250 -30.09 21.12 -6.62
C LYS A 250 -29.55 19.85 -7.30
N ARG A 251 -28.23 19.73 -7.38
CA ARG A 251 -27.48 18.57 -7.89
C ARG A 251 -26.54 17.98 -6.83
N PRO A 252 -27.04 17.64 -5.62
CA PRO A 252 -26.19 17.23 -4.51
C PRO A 252 -25.43 15.92 -4.75
N ALA A 253 -25.98 15.00 -5.54
CA ALA A 253 -25.31 13.75 -5.90
C ALA A 253 -24.02 13.99 -6.70
N PHE A 254 -23.99 15.03 -7.55
CA PHE A 254 -22.82 15.41 -8.33
C PHE A 254 -21.68 15.90 -7.43
N ALA A 255 -22.00 16.66 -6.38
CA ALA A 255 -21.03 17.05 -5.36
C ALA A 255 -20.48 15.83 -4.60
N VAL A 256 -21.34 14.92 -4.14
CA VAL A 256 -20.89 13.72 -3.41
C VAL A 256 -19.92 12.87 -4.25
N GLU A 257 -20.13 12.77 -5.56
CA GLU A 257 -19.25 12.04 -6.47
C GLU A 257 -17.84 12.66 -6.56
N HIS A 258 -17.76 13.97 -6.76
CA HIS A 258 -16.51 14.67 -7.04
C HIS A 258 -15.72 15.08 -5.77
N LEU A 259 -16.36 15.14 -4.60
CA LEU A 259 -15.69 15.48 -3.33
C LEU A 259 -14.95 14.30 -2.68
N ARG A 260 -15.11 13.07 -3.17
CA ARG A 260 -14.59 11.85 -2.50
C ARG A 260 -13.08 11.86 -2.31
N ILE A 261 -12.34 12.29 -3.33
CA ILE A 261 -10.88 12.30 -3.29
C ILE A 261 -10.41 13.36 -2.29
N ALA A 262 -10.91 14.59 -2.40
CA ALA A 262 -10.58 15.68 -1.47
C ALA A 262 -10.92 15.32 -0.01
N SER A 263 -12.06 14.66 0.23
CA SER A 263 -12.48 14.22 1.57
C SER A 263 -11.54 13.21 2.22
N TYR A 264 -11.01 12.27 1.41
CA TYR A 264 -10.10 11.24 1.89
C TYR A 264 -8.70 11.80 2.20
N GLU A 265 -8.23 12.71 1.37
CA GLU A 265 -6.93 13.37 1.54
C GLU A 265 -6.94 14.36 2.72
N GLU A 266 -8.07 15.02 2.95
CA GLU A 266 -8.19 16.10 3.94
C GLU A 266 -9.33 15.82 4.94
N PRO A 267 -9.20 14.75 5.76
CA PRO A 267 -10.26 14.30 6.67
C PRO A 267 -10.57 15.32 7.77
N LEU A 268 -9.62 16.18 8.14
CA LEU A 268 -9.77 17.19 9.20
C LEU A 268 -10.19 18.58 8.67
N HIS A 269 -10.35 18.75 7.35
CA HIS A 269 -10.70 20.05 6.78
C HIS A 269 -12.20 20.35 6.94
N GLU A 270 -12.57 20.95 8.07
CA GLU A 270 -13.96 21.10 8.51
C GLU A 270 -14.91 21.75 7.49
N PRO A 271 -14.56 22.84 6.77
CA PRO A 271 -15.44 23.41 5.75
C PRO A 271 -15.75 22.43 4.60
N LEU A 272 -14.77 21.62 4.20
CA LEU A 272 -14.94 20.62 3.14
C LEU A 272 -15.88 19.51 3.61
N GLN A 273 -15.67 19.04 4.84
CA GLN A 273 -16.52 18.05 5.49
C GLN A 273 -17.96 18.55 5.67
N ALA A 274 -18.16 19.84 5.98
CA ALA A 274 -19.48 20.47 6.05
C ALA A 274 -20.23 20.42 4.72
N TYR A 275 -19.57 20.75 3.60
CA TYR A 275 -20.17 20.67 2.28
C TYR A 275 -20.54 19.24 1.87
N ILE A 276 -19.70 18.26 2.20
CA ILE A 276 -19.99 16.84 1.95
C ILE A 276 -21.19 16.38 2.77
N MET A 277 -21.24 16.76 4.06
CA MET A 277 -22.35 16.45 4.95
C MET A 277 -23.68 17.01 4.40
N LEU A 278 -23.68 18.27 3.97
CA LEU A 278 -24.84 18.90 3.34
C LEU A 278 -25.25 18.21 2.04
N ALA A 279 -24.29 17.86 1.19
CA ALA A 279 -24.54 17.15 -0.08
C ALA A 279 -25.06 15.73 0.13
N LEU A 280 -24.56 15.00 1.14
CA LEU A 280 -25.07 13.68 1.53
C LEU A 280 -26.52 13.77 2.02
N ALA A 281 -26.81 14.71 2.93
CA ALA A 281 -28.16 14.92 3.43
C ALA A 281 -29.14 15.30 2.32
N ALA A 282 -28.77 16.25 1.44
CA ALA A 282 -29.58 16.65 0.29
C ALA A 282 -29.75 15.54 -0.76
N SER A 283 -28.89 14.52 -0.77
CA SER A 283 -29.01 13.33 -1.61
C SER A 283 -29.82 12.20 -0.96
N GLY A 284 -30.47 12.45 0.18
CA GLY A 284 -31.25 11.45 0.93
C GLY A 284 -30.40 10.51 1.78
N ARG A 285 -29.07 10.73 1.88
CA ARG A 285 -28.13 9.91 2.66
C ARG A 285 -27.86 10.55 4.02
N ARG A 286 -28.92 10.80 4.78
CA ARG A 286 -28.87 11.50 6.07
C ARG A 286 -28.03 10.79 7.13
N ALA A 287 -28.17 9.47 7.26
CA ALA A 287 -27.39 8.69 8.23
C ALA A 287 -25.87 8.87 8.00
N ALA A 288 -25.44 8.78 6.73
CA ALA A 288 -24.05 9.01 6.34
C ALA A 288 -23.58 10.44 6.63
N ALA A 289 -24.46 11.45 6.55
CA ALA A 289 -24.15 12.83 6.89
C ALA A 289 -23.90 12.99 8.41
N LEU A 290 -24.75 12.39 9.26
CA LEU A 290 -24.58 12.43 10.71
C LEU A 290 -23.36 11.62 11.19
N GLN A 291 -23.11 10.46 10.55
CA GLN A 291 -21.92 9.65 10.82
C GLN A 291 -20.63 10.41 10.51
N LEU A 292 -20.59 11.13 9.37
CA LEU A 292 -19.45 11.97 9.01
C LEU A 292 -19.15 13.03 10.08
N PHE A 293 -20.18 13.65 10.67
CA PHE A 293 -20.00 14.59 11.79
C PHE A 293 -19.41 13.91 13.03
N ALA A 294 -19.95 12.74 13.42
CA ALA A 294 -19.47 11.99 14.57
C ALA A 294 -18.01 11.56 14.39
N GLU A 295 -17.66 11.02 13.21
CA GLU A 295 -16.29 10.64 12.87
C GLU A 295 -15.33 11.85 12.90
N LEU A 296 -15.74 12.98 12.32
CA LEU A 296 -14.94 14.21 12.32
C LEU A 296 -14.75 14.73 13.75
N GLN A 297 -15.79 14.73 14.59
CA GLN A 297 -15.70 15.17 15.98
C GLN A 297 -14.72 14.30 16.78
N THR A 298 -14.79 12.97 16.64
CA THR A 298 -13.84 12.06 17.29
C THR A 298 -12.41 12.32 16.82
N ARG A 299 -12.17 12.49 15.52
CA ARG A 299 -10.82 12.76 15.00
C ARG A 299 -10.28 14.13 15.43
N LEU A 300 -11.09 15.19 15.40
CA LEU A 300 -10.68 16.51 15.89
C LEU A 300 -10.27 16.47 17.36
N LYS A 301 -11.02 15.71 18.18
CA LYS A 301 -10.71 15.52 19.59
C LYS A 301 -9.44 14.67 19.80
N ASP A 302 -9.32 13.55 19.11
CA ASP A 302 -8.23 12.58 19.33
C ASP A 302 -6.90 13.06 18.73
N GLU A 303 -6.93 13.73 17.57
CA GLU A 303 -5.73 14.16 16.84
C GLU A 303 -5.30 15.59 17.15
N LEU A 304 -6.26 16.50 17.37
CA LEU A 304 -5.98 17.93 17.58
C LEU A 304 -6.38 18.45 18.97
N GLY A 305 -7.19 17.71 19.73
CA GLY A 305 -7.71 18.15 21.03
C GLY A 305 -8.68 19.33 20.94
N VAL A 306 -9.27 19.58 19.77
CA VAL A 306 -10.17 20.72 19.52
C VAL A 306 -11.61 20.25 19.32
N GLU A 307 -12.56 21.13 19.62
CA GLU A 307 -13.98 20.91 19.34
C GLU A 307 -14.33 21.35 17.90
N PRO A 308 -15.41 20.81 17.30
CA PRO A 308 -15.85 21.18 15.97
C PRO A 308 -16.20 22.67 15.85
N SER A 309 -15.76 23.29 14.74
CA SER A 309 -16.00 24.67 14.36
C SER A 309 -17.49 24.99 14.14
N ASP A 310 -17.81 26.29 14.10
CA ASP A 310 -19.18 26.75 13.86
C ASP A 310 -19.74 26.29 12.51
N ASP A 311 -18.93 26.25 11.46
CA ASP A 311 -19.37 25.88 10.12
C ASP A 311 -19.89 24.44 10.06
N ILE A 312 -19.13 23.50 10.63
CA ILE A 312 -19.54 22.09 10.68
C ILE A 312 -20.70 21.88 11.67
N ARG A 313 -20.75 22.61 12.79
CA ARG A 313 -21.88 22.57 13.73
C ARG A 313 -23.18 23.09 13.10
N GLN A 314 -23.11 24.18 12.35
CA GLN A 314 -24.27 24.73 11.63
C GLN A 314 -24.76 23.75 10.56
N ALA A 315 -23.86 23.14 9.81
CA ALA A 315 -24.22 22.13 8.83
C ALA A 315 -24.88 20.91 9.51
N HIS A 316 -24.36 20.46 10.66
CA HIS A 316 -24.95 19.37 11.43
C HIS A 316 -26.36 19.71 11.93
N GLN A 317 -26.56 20.92 12.47
CA GLN A 317 -27.88 21.42 12.85
C GLN A 317 -28.84 21.51 11.65
N ALA A 318 -28.37 21.91 10.47
CA ALA A 318 -29.20 21.95 9.27
C ALA A 318 -29.68 20.55 8.86
N VAL A 319 -28.81 19.53 8.95
CA VAL A 319 -29.19 18.13 8.75
C VAL A 319 -30.20 17.69 9.81
N LEU A 320 -29.98 18.03 11.08
CA LEU A 320 -30.92 17.71 12.18
C LEU A 320 -32.31 18.31 11.97
N ARG A 321 -32.41 19.60 11.62
CA ARG A 321 -33.68 20.31 11.40
C ARG A 321 -34.52 19.73 10.27
N GLN A 322 -33.89 19.16 9.23
CA GLN A 322 -34.61 18.43 8.17
C GLN A 322 -35.36 17.19 8.71
N SER A 323 -35.09 16.70 9.94
CA SER A 323 -35.91 15.64 10.59
C SER A 323 -37.13 16.19 11.30
N GLY A 324 -37.08 17.43 11.79
CA GLY A 324 -38.19 18.03 12.56
C GLY A 324 -39.36 18.47 11.70
N ALA A 325 -39.14 18.67 10.39
CA ALA A 325 -40.17 19.15 9.46
C ALA A 325 -41.22 18.09 9.08
N VAL A 326 -41.06 16.82 9.48
CA VAL A 326 -42.08 15.77 9.26
C VAL A 326 -43.12 15.72 10.39
N GLU A 327 -42.95 16.46 11.49
CA GLU A 327 -43.87 16.30 12.64
C GLU A 327 -44.54 17.55 13.23
N ARG A 328 -44.21 18.79 12.87
CA ARG A 328 -45.00 19.96 13.36
C ARG A 328 -45.05 21.09 12.33
N ALA A 329 -46.18 21.21 11.65
CA ALA A 329 -46.56 22.41 10.93
C ALA A 329 -47.54 23.25 11.79
N SER A 330 -47.09 24.42 12.25
CA SER A 330 -47.87 25.68 12.28
C SER A 330 -47.04 26.84 12.86
N PRO A 331 -47.39 28.10 12.50
CA PRO A 331 -46.44 29.18 12.22
C PRO A 331 -46.35 30.20 13.36
N LEU A 332 -45.33 31.07 13.35
CA LEU A 332 -45.42 32.52 13.55
C LEU A 332 -44.05 33.21 13.42
N GLU A 333 -44.13 34.50 13.13
CA GLU A 333 -43.14 35.39 12.51
C GLU A 333 -42.02 35.93 13.42
N GLY A 334 -40.96 36.42 12.77
CA GLY A 334 -40.28 37.67 13.16
C GLY A 334 -38.93 37.57 13.88
N ALA A 335 -37.84 37.89 13.17
CA ALA A 335 -36.83 38.91 13.55
C ALA A 335 -35.44 38.67 12.90
N ALA A 336 -34.99 39.72 12.20
CA ALA A 336 -33.63 40.26 12.02
C ALA A 336 -32.40 39.35 11.71
N ARG A 337 -31.71 39.73 10.62
CA ARG A 337 -30.36 39.28 10.19
C ARG A 337 -29.25 39.90 11.06
N PRO A 338 -28.04 39.30 11.05
CA PRO A 338 -26.97 39.82 10.18
C PRO A 338 -26.34 38.75 9.25
N ALA A 339 -25.35 39.18 8.45
CA ALA A 339 -24.98 38.66 7.13
C ALA A 339 -24.06 37.42 7.12
N GLY A 340 -24.19 36.61 6.06
CA GLY A 340 -23.18 35.63 5.62
C GLY A 340 -23.65 34.17 5.56
N ILE A 341 -24.61 33.84 4.68
CA ILE A 341 -24.89 32.56 3.98
C ILE A 341 -26.34 32.68 3.46
N ARG A 342 -26.54 32.73 2.13
CA ARG A 342 -27.88 32.76 1.53
C ARG A 342 -28.41 31.33 1.41
N LEU A 343 -29.15 30.86 2.41
CA LEU A 343 -29.96 29.64 2.33
C LEU A 343 -31.26 29.96 1.56
N LEU A 344 -31.45 29.39 0.36
CA LEU A 344 -32.75 29.42 -0.32
C LEU A 344 -33.64 28.35 0.32
N ALA A 345 -34.70 28.79 1.00
CA ALA A 345 -35.76 27.94 1.51
C ALA A 345 -36.40 27.15 0.35
N THR A 346 -36.45 25.82 0.47
CA THR A 346 -37.10 24.94 -0.49
C THR A 346 -38.55 24.71 -0.09
N ALA A 347 -39.47 25.22 -0.92
CA ALA A 347 -40.86 24.82 -0.95
C ALA A 347 -41.03 23.37 -1.45
N ASP A 348 -42.13 22.76 -1.02
CA ASP A 348 -42.58 21.38 -1.16
C ASP A 348 -42.30 20.69 -2.52
N LEU A 349 -41.84 19.43 -2.45
CA LEU A 349 -41.83 18.50 -3.58
C LEU A 349 -42.41 17.14 -3.14
N PRO A 350 -43.23 16.49 -3.99
CA PRO A 350 -43.92 15.24 -3.64
C PRO A 350 -42.98 14.03 -3.74
N VAL A 351 -43.01 13.18 -2.72
CA VAL A 351 -42.30 11.89 -2.70
C VAL A 351 -43.03 10.89 -3.59
N ARG A 352 -42.52 10.66 -4.80
CA ARG A 352 -42.83 9.42 -5.55
C ARG A 352 -41.91 8.31 -5.08
N ARG A 353 -42.46 7.39 -4.27
CA ARG A 353 -41.89 6.06 -4.09
C ARG A 353 -41.94 5.33 -5.43
N THR A 354 -40.78 5.07 -6.02
CA THR A 354 -40.61 3.97 -6.97
C THR A 354 -39.70 2.95 -6.31
N ALA A 355 -40.32 1.83 -5.94
CA ALA A 355 -39.60 0.60 -5.65
C ALA A 355 -39.19 -0.05 -6.98
N SER A 356 -38.07 -0.78 -6.94
CA SER A 356 -37.50 -1.65 -7.97
C SER A 356 -36.66 -0.99 -9.08
N ALA A 357 -35.33 -1.12 -8.94
CA ALA A 357 -34.51 -1.92 -9.85
C ALA A 357 -33.08 -2.00 -9.28
N PHE A 358 -32.80 -3.07 -8.52
CA PHE A 358 -31.41 -3.53 -8.37
C PHE A 358 -31.06 -4.24 -9.68
N ASP A 359 -30.41 -3.53 -10.60
CA ASP A 359 -29.61 -4.19 -11.62
C ASP A 359 -28.55 -3.25 -12.19
N GLY A 360 -27.32 -3.77 -12.33
CA GLY A 360 -26.21 -3.09 -13.01
C GLY A 360 -25.11 -2.50 -12.13
N SER A 361 -24.47 -3.30 -11.27
CA SER A 361 -23.09 -3.04 -10.82
C SER A 361 -22.23 -4.25 -11.16
N PRO A 362 -20.95 -4.07 -11.56
CA PRO A 362 -20.07 -5.20 -11.81
C PRO A 362 -20.02 -6.03 -10.53
N ALA A 363 -20.31 -7.33 -10.65
CA ALA A 363 -20.25 -8.25 -9.54
C ALA A 363 -18.83 -8.18 -8.95
N MET A 364 -18.69 -7.57 -7.77
CA MET A 364 -17.50 -7.77 -6.95
C MET A 364 -17.41 -9.27 -6.73
N GLY A 365 -16.41 -9.91 -7.33
CA GLY A 365 -16.22 -11.35 -7.21
C GLY A 365 -16.09 -11.78 -5.75
N ALA A 366 -16.26 -13.08 -5.49
CA ALA A 366 -16.01 -13.69 -4.19
C ALA A 366 -14.67 -13.19 -3.60
N PRO A 367 -14.64 -12.69 -2.35
CA PRO A 367 -13.41 -12.21 -1.70
C PRO A 367 -12.28 -13.23 -1.75
N ALA A 368 -11.07 -12.81 -2.11
CA ALA A 368 -9.89 -13.66 -2.18
C ALA A 368 -8.72 -13.08 -1.37
N GLN A 369 -8.79 -13.19 -0.04
CA GLN A 369 -7.89 -12.45 0.87
C GLN A 369 -6.71 -13.25 1.43
N LEU A 370 -6.57 -14.54 1.08
CA LEU A 370 -5.50 -15.36 1.65
C LEU A 370 -4.11 -14.88 1.23
N PRO A 371 -3.13 -14.82 2.17
CA PRO A 371 -1.74 -14.57 1.83
C PRO A 371 -1.17 -15.60 0.84
N PRO A 372 -0.14 -15.24 0.05
CA PRO A 372 0.52 -16.19 -0.84
C PRO A 372 1.22 -17.32 -0.07
N VAL A 373 1.28 -18.51 -0.67
CA VAL A 373 2.08 -19.63 -0.14
C VAL A 373 3.55 -19.43 -0.54
N LEU A 374 4.36 -18.88 0.35
CA LEU A 374 5.72 -18.41 0.03
C LEU A 374 6.82 -19.50 0.01
N ALA A 375 6.51 -20.76 0.34
CA ALA A 375 7.47 -21.86 0.33
C ALA A 375 6.76 -23.23 0.24
N PRO A 376 7.42 -24.29 -0.29
CA PRO A 376 6.89 -25.65 -0.25
C PRO A 376 6.60 -26.06 1.19
N PHE A 377 5.35 -26.45 1.47
CA PHE A 377 4.91 -26.89 2.78
C PHE A 377 5.23 -28.39 2.95
N THR A 378 5.82 -28.76 4.08
CA THR A 378 6.30 -30.12 4.34
C THR A 378 5.76 -30.63 5.67
N GLY A 379 5.36 -31.91 5.70
CA GLY A 379 4.82 -32.56 6.90
C GLY A 379 3.40 -32.11 7.30
N ARG A 380 3.03 -32.38 8.56
CA ARG A 380 1.75 -32.05 9.21
C ARG A 380 0.52 -32.71 8.59
N THR A 381 0.70 -33.87 7.97
CA THR A 381 -0.37 -34.64 7.31
C THR A 381 -1.49 -35.03 8.26
N ARG A 382 -1.16 -35.36 9.53
CA ARG A 382 -2.15 -35.68 10.57
C ARG A 382 -3.04 -34.49 10.90
N GLN A 383 -2.47 -33.29 11.02
CA GLN A 383 -3.21 -32.07 11.34
C GLN A 383 -4.05 -31.60 10.15
N VAL A 384 -3.53 -31.69 8.93
CA VAL A 384 -4.31 -31.45 7.71
C VAL A 384 -5.50 -32.42 7.62
N ALA A 385 -5.29 -33.70 7.87
CA ALA A 385 -6.38 -34.69 7.87
C ALA A 385 -7.44 -34.42 8.96
N ALA A 386 -7.03 -33.90 10.12
CA ALA A 386 -7.95 -33.51 11.18
C ALA A 386 -8.82 -32.30 10.76
N LEU A 387 -8.24 -31.29 10.12
CA LEU A 387 -8.97 -30.16 9.55
C LEU A 387 -9.93 -30.59 8.44
N ASP A 388 -9.52 -31.55 7.61
CA ASP A 388 -10.37 -32.11 6.54
C ASP A 388 -11.58 -32.84 7.11
N ARG A 389 -11.39 -33.67 8.15
CA ARG A 389 -12.49 -34.36 8.83
C ARG A 389 -13.46 -33.36 9.47
N LEU A 390 -12.96 -32.28 10.06
CA LEU A 390 -13.79 -31.24 10.64
C LEU A 390 -14.64 -30.53 9.58
N LEU A 391 -14.07 -30.22 8.42
CA LEU A 391 -14.80 -29.66 7.29
C LEU A 391 -15.86 -30.63 6.73
N GLU A 392 -15.56 -31.92 6.68
CA GLU A 392 -16.54 -32.94 6.28
C GLU A 392 -17.70 -33.05 7.29
N GLN A 393 -17.41 -32.96 8.59
CA GLN A 393 -18.42 -33.00 9.65
C GLN A 393 -19.33 -31.78 9.63
N SER A 394 -18.80 -30.57 9.42
CA SER A 394 -19.59 -29.33 9.37
C SER A 394 -20.53 -29.26 8.15
N ARG A 395 -20.26 -30.05 7.11
CA ARG A 395 -21.07 -30.13 5.87
C ARG A 395 -22.20 -31.14 5.94
N ARG A 396 -22.28 -31.98 6.99
CA ARG A 396 -23.39 -32.92 7.16
C ARG A 396 -24.69 -32.15 7.44
N LYS A 397 -25.83 -32.74 7.05
CA LYS A 397 -27.15 -32.14 7.27
C LYS A 397 -27.39 -32.01 8.78
N GLY A 398 -27.54 -30.78 9.28
CA GLY A 398 -27.58 -30.48 10.72
C GLY A 398 -26.22 -30.32 11.41
N GLY A 399 -25.12 -30.23 10.64
CA GLY A 399 -23.78 -29.98 11.17
C GLY A 399 -23.64 -28.61 11.83
N SER A 400 -22.73 -28.51 12.81
CA SER A 400 -22.36 -27.26 13.46
C SER A 400 -21.31 -26.49 12.63
N LEU A 401 -21.05 -25.24 13.03
CA LEU A 401 -19.95 -24.45 12.49
C LEU A 401 -18.61 -25.18 12.71
N GLY A 402 -17.83 -25.35 11.64
CA GLY A 402 -16.50 -25.96 11.74
C GLY A 402 -15.47 -24.96 12.26
N ILE A 403 -15.18 -24.95 13.56
CA ILE A 403 -14.16 -24.08 14.16
C ILE A 403 -12.93 -24.91 14.52
N ALA A 404 -11.74 -24.52 14.05
CA ALA A 404 -10.48 -25.15 14.42
C ALA A 404 -9.51 -24.11 15.00
N VAL A 405 -8.86 -24.45 16.11
CA VAL A 405 -7.83 -23.63 16.75
C VAL A 405 -6.49 -24.35 16.63
N VAL A 406 -5.59 -23.81 15.83
CA VAL A 406 -4.21 -24.27 15.67
C VAL A 406 -3.34 -23.52 16.68
N HIS A 407 -2.88 -24.21 17.72
CA HIS A 407 -2.08 -23.60 18.78
C HIS A 407 -0.71 -24.25 18.94
N GLY A 408 0.23 -23.52 19.53
CA GLY A 408 1.60 -24.00 19.72
C GLY A 408 2.62 -22.87 19.90
N PRO A 409 3.88 -23.21 20.21
CA PRO A 409 4.95 -22.25 20.47
C PRO A 409 5.22 -21.31 19.27
N PRO A 410 5.92 -20.19 19.47
CA PRO A 410 6.34 -19.31 18.37
C PRO A 410 7.15 -20.09 17.33
N ASP A 411 7.10 -19.63 16.08
CA ASP A 411 7.88 -20.16 14.94
C ASP A 411 7.66 -21.64 14.56
N ILE A 412 6.67 -22.30 15.19
CA ILE A 412 6.29 -23.69 14.89
C ILE A 412 5.52 -23.87 13.57
N GLY A 413 5.19 -22.76 12.89
CA GLY A 413 4.53 -22.78 11.57
C GLY A 413 2.99 -22.82 11.60
N LYS A 414 2.34 -22.31 12.66
CA LYS A 414 0.85 -22.25 12.76
C LYS A 414 0.21 -21.54 11.57
N SER A 415 0.67 -20.32 11.28
CA SER A 415 0.19 -19.50 10.15
C SER A 415 0.46 -20.18 8.80
N ALA A 416 1.62 -20.84 8.67
CA ALA A 416 1.96 -21.60 7.47
C ALA A 416 1.02 -22.79 7.23
N LEU A 417 0.68 -23.56 8.28
CA LEU A 417 -0.30 -24.63 8.19
C LEU A 417 -1.69 -24.09 7.82
N ALA A 418 -2.10 -22.99 8.45
CA ALA A 418 -3.42 -22.40 8.23
C ALA A 418 -3.60 -21.91 6.78
N VAL A 419 -2.63 -21.15 6.28
CA VAL A 419 -2.63 -20.67 4.89
C VAL A 419 -2.51 -21.84 3.90
N HIS A 420 -1.65 -22.83 4.17
CA HIS A 420 -1.50 -24.00 3.31
C HIS A 420 -2.80 -24.80 3.17
N TRP A 421 -3.47 -25.11 4.28
CA TRP A 421 -4.74 -25.82 4.27
C TRP A 421 -5.83 -25.01 3.57
N ALA A 422 -5.90 -23.69 3.83
CA ALA A 422 -6.85 -22.79 3.21
C ALA A 422 -6.75 -22.77 1.68
N HIS A 423 -5.53 -22.70 1.13
CA HIS A 423 -5.29 -22.77 -0.32
C HIS A 423 -5.71 -24.12 -0.92
N ARG A 424 -5.47 -25.24 -0.21
CA ARG A 424 -5.87 -26.59 -0.68
C ARG A 424 -7.38 -26.81 -0.72
N ARG A 425 -8.15 -26.07 0.07
CA ARG A 425 -9.60 -26.25 0.21
C ARG A 425 -10.42 -25.11 -0.40
N LEU A 426 -9.83 -24.22 -1.20
CA LEU A 426 -10.53 -23.11 -1.89
C LEU A 426 -11.80 -23.57 -2.64
N ALA A 427 -11.74 -24.70 -3.35
CA ALA A 427 -12.89 -25.23 -4.10
C ALA A 427 -14.09 -25.61 -3.21
N SER A 428 -13.89 -25.76 -1.89
CA SER A 428 -14.97 -26.02 -0.94
C SER A 428 -15.73 -24.76 -0.50
N PHE A 429 -15.21 -23.57 -0.79
CA PHE A 429 -15.73 -22.27 -0.38
C PHE A 429 -15.92 -21.35 -1.60
N PRO A 430 -16.94 -21.61 -2.44
CA PRO A 430 -17.13 -20.87 -3.70
C PRO A 430 -17.53 -19.40 -3.49
N ASP A 431 -18.03 -19.03 -2.32
CA ASP A 431 -18.48 -17.67 -2.02
C ASP A 431 -17.33 -16.77 -1.55
N GLY A 432 -16.16 -17.35 -1.22
CA GLY A 432 -14.91 -16.63 -1.00
C GLY A 432 -14.18 -17.00 0.30
N GLN A 433 -13.06 -16.32 0.52
CA GLN A 433 -12.18 -16.50 1.66
C GLN A 433 -11.75 -15.15 2.25
N LEU A 434 -11.87 -15.07 3.58
CA LEU A 434 -11.56 -13.89 4.40
C LEU A 434 -10.34 -14.18 5.28
N TYR A 435 -9.43 -13.22 5.38
CA TYR A 435 -8.21 -13.36 6.18
C TYR A 435 -7.96 -12.10 7.01
N ALA A 436 -7.61 -12.28 8.28
CA ALA A 436 -7.15 -11.20 9.14
C ALA A 436 -6.03 -11.68 10.08
N SER A 437 -4.99 -10.85 10.22
CA SER A 437 -3.92 -11.04 11.20
C SER A 437 -4.11 -10.04 12.34
N LEU A 438 -4.35 -10.51 13.56
CA LEU A 438 -4.61 -9.66 14.73
C LEU A 438 -3.34 -9.30 15.51
N GLN A 439 -2.18 -9.85 15.13
CA GLN A 439 -0.86 -9.53 15.69
C GLN A 439 -0.80 -9.65 17.22
N GLY A 440 -1.53 -10.61 17.81
CA GLY A 440 -1.56 -10.85 19.25
C GLY A 440 -0.21 -11.23 19.88
N SER A 441 0.83 -11.40 19.06
CA SER A 441 2.21 -11.61 19.48
C SER A 441 3.05 -10.35 19.72
N ILE A 442 2.58 -9.18 19.31
CA ILE A 442 3.31 -7.90 19.44
C ILE A 442 2.87 -7.20 20.75
N ASP A 443 3.81 -6.51 21.38
CA ASP A 443 3.66 -5.76 22.65
C ASP A 443 2.28 -5.07 22.75
N PRO A 444 1.49 -5.26 23.83
CA PRO A 444 0.17 -4.66 24.00
C PRO A 444 0.14 -3.12 23.90
N ALA A 445 1.30 -2.45 23.98
CA ALA A 445 1.44 -1.02 23.71
C ALA A 445 1.42 -0.62 22.21
N GLN A 446 1.58 -1.58 21.28
CA GLN A 446 1.50 -1.36 19.84
C GLN A 446 0.17 -1.92 19.31
N ARG A 447 -0.71 -1.00 18.89
CA ARG A 447 -2.06 -1.18 18.32
C ARG A 447 -2.35 -2.59 17.76
N THR A 448 -2.92 -3.46 18.59
CA THR A 448 -3.58 -4.68 18.14
C THR A 448 -4.82 -4.32 17.30
N ALA A 449 -5.05 -5.03 16.19
CA ALA A 449 -6.24 -4.80 15.38
C ALA A 449 -7.48 -5.16 16.22
N THR A 450 -8.34 -4.17 16.50
CA THR A 450 -9.56 -4.42 17.27
C THR A 450 -10.53 -5.29 16.47
N PRO A 451 -11.31 -6.19 17.11
CA PRO A 451 -12.27 -7.04 16.40
C PRO A 451 -13.30 -6.26 15.55
N ALA A 452 -13.67 -5.04 15.98
CA ALA A 452 -14.50 -4.12 15.22
C ALA A 452 -13.87 -3.69 13.88
N THR A 453 -12.56 -3.44 13.88
CA THR A 453 -11.80 -3.08 12.67
C THR A 453 -11.75 -4.25 11.69
N VAL A 454 -11.54 -5.47 12.19
CA VAL A 454 -11.53 -6.69 11.39
C VAL A 454 -12.91 -6.96 10.77
N LEU A 455 -13.98 -6.86 11.58
CA LEU A 455 -15.37 -6.99 11.10
C LEU A 455 -15.71 -5.99 10.00
N THR A 456 -15.33 -4.73 10.21
CA THR A 456 -15.51 -3.66 9.22
C THR A 456 -14.80 -4.00 7.91
N GLY A 457 -13.57 -4.50 7.97
CA GLY A 457 -12.82 -4.97 6.82
C GLY A 457 -13.52 -6.12 6.07
N PHE A 458 -14.02 -7.12 6.80
CA PHE A 458 -14.77 -8.23 6.22
C PHE A 458 -16.07 -7.77 5.57
N ILE A 459 -16.86 -6.94 6.22
CA ILE A 459 -18.14 -6.41 5.70
C ILE A 459 -17.90 -5.59 4.42
N ARG A 460 -16.86 -4.75 4.38
CA ARG A 460 -16.46 -4.02 3.15
C ARG A 460 -16.11 -4.98 2.02
N SER A 461 -15.35 -6.03 2.31
CA SER A 461 -14.93 -7.00 1.30
C SER A 461 -16.08 -7.82 0.72
N LEU A 462 -17.15 -8.02 1.49
CA LEU A 462 -18.39 -8.68 1.06
C LEU A 462 -19.29 -7.77 0.20
N GLY A 463 -18.81 -6.57 -0.15
CA GLY A 463 -19.49 -5.65 -1.07
C GLY A 463 -20.46 -4.68 -0.40
N VAL A 464 -20.51 -4.63 0.94
CA VAL A 464 -21.29 -3.61 1.64
C VAL A 464 -20.60 -2.27 1.50
N ARG A 465 -21.30 -1.35 0.85
CA ARG A 465 -20.84 0.03 0.64
C ARG A 465 -20.74 0.74 2.00
N SER A 466 -19.77 1.62 2.14
CA SER A 466 -19.41 2.29 3.39
C SER A 466 -20.57 3.01 4.11
N GLY A 467 -21.66 3.36 3.43
CA GLY A 467 -22.84 3.98 4.04
C GLY A 467 -23.81 3.05 4.78
N TRP A 468 -23.52 1.75 4.84
CA TRP A 468 -24.28 0.74 5.61
C TRP A 468 -23.39 0.05 6.66
N MET A 469 -22.25 0.65 7.01
CA MET A 469 -21.35 0.07 7.99
C MET A 469 -21.94 0.23 9.39
N PRO A 470 -22.05 -0.85 10.18
CA PRO A 470 -22.59 -0.74 11.52
C PRO A 470 -21.65 -0.01 12.49
N ASP A 471 -22.23 0.73 13.43
CA ASP A 471 -21.52 1.62 14.36
C ASP A 471 -21.01 0.87 15.59
N THR A 472 -21.61 -0.28 15.89
CA THR A 472 -21.24 -1.13 17.03
C THR A 472 -20.69 -2.48 16.58
N THR A 473 -19.89 -3.11 17.45
CA THR A 473 -19.35 -4.45 17.18
C THR A 473 -20.47 -5.48 17.12
N GLU A 474 -21.52 -5.31 17.93
CA GLU A 474 -22.70 -6.17 17.95
C GLU A 474 -23.48 -6.10 16.62
N GLU A 475 -23.77 -4.90 16.12
CA GLU A 475 -24.46 -4.73 14.84
C GLU A 475 -23.59 -5.18 13.67
N ALA A 476 -22.27 -4.93 13.71
CA ALA A 476 -21.32 -5.43 12.72
C ALA A 476 -21.30 -6.96 12.71
N THR A 477 -21.34 -7.59 13.88
CA THR A 477 -21.45 -9.06 14.02
C THR A 477 -22.76 -9.57 13.42
N ALA A 478 -23.89 -8.91 13.72
CA ALA A 478 -25.20 -9.30 13.19
C ALA A 478 -25.27 -9.17 11.67
N LEU A 479 -24.75 -8.07 11.11
CA LEU A 479 -24.67 -7.85 9.67
C LEU A 479 -23.74 -8.87 9.02
N PHE A 480 -22.56 -9.10 9.58
CA PHE A 480 -21.62 -10.11 9.09
C PHE A 480 -22.26 -11.50 9.02
N ARG A 481 -22.97 -11.93 10.08
CA ARG A 481 -23.71 -13.19 10.08
C ARG A 481 -24.82 -13.23 9.03
N SER A 482 -25.51 -12.11 8.81
CA SER A 482 -26.56 -11.99 7.79
C SER A 482 -26.01 -12.07 6.36
N LEU A 483 -24.81 -11.50 6.11
CA LEU A 483 -24.14 -11.55 4.81
C LEU A 483 -23.61 -12.95 4.48
N LEU A 484 -23.16 -13.70 5.49
CA LEU A 484 -22.68 -15.07 5.36
C LEU A 484 -23.82 -16.11 5.37
N ALA A 485 -25.05 -15.67 5.64
CA ALA A 485 -26.20 -16.56 5.70
C ALA A 485 -26.46 -17.22 4.33
N GLY A 486 -26.56 -18.55 4.34
CA GLY A 486 -26.79 -19.35 3.12
C GLY A 486 -25.60 -19.41 2.16
N ARG A 487 -24.43 -18.88 2.54
CA ARG A 487 -23.19 -18.88 1.75
C ARG A 487 -22.10 -19.70 2.44
N ARG A 488 -21.06 -20.04 1.68
CA ARG A 488 -19.92 -20.87 2.11
C ARG A 488 -18.60 -20.12 1.97
N PHE A 489 -18.16 -19.59 3.10
CA PHE A 489 -16.91 -18.87 3.29
C PHE A 489 -15.92 -19.64 4.16
N LEU A 490 -14.64 -19.38 3.89
CA LEU A 490 -13.54 -19.69 4.80
C LEU A 490 -13.09 -18.41 5.50
N VAL A 491 -13.04 -18.42 6.84
CA VAL A 491 -12.50 -17.32 7.64
C VAL A 491 -11.22 -17.79 8.32
N VAL A 492 -10.09 -17.12 8.04
CA VAL A 492 -8.79 -17.40 8.67
C VAL A 492 -8.40 -16.22 9.56
N LEU A 493 -8.26 -16.49 10.86
CA LEU A 493 -7.87 -15.53 11.88
C LEU A 493 -6.50 -15.90 12.41
N ASP A 494 -5.51 -15.09 12.10
CA ASP A 494 -4.10 -15.35 12.38
C ASP A 494 -3.61 -14.56 13.60
N ASP A 495 -2.87 -15.23 14.47
CA ASP A 495 -2.22 -14.69 15.67
C ASP A 495 -3.20 -14.07 16.69
N ILE A 496 -4.20 -14.85 17.09
CA ILE A 496 -5.16 -14.48 18.13
C ILE A 496 -4.55 -14.60 19.53
N ALA A 497 -4.76 -13.56 20.35
CA ALA A 497 -4.36 -13.56 21.75
C ALA A 497 -5.46 -14.11 22.66
N ASP A 498 -6.73 -13.72 22.42
CA ASP A 498 -7.85 -14.00 23.33
C ASP A 498 -9.09 -14.55 22.59
N ALA A 499 -9.78 -15.50 23.25
CA ALA A 499 -10.99 -16.15 22.72
C ALA A 499 -12.16 -15.18 22.45
N SER A 500 -12.28 -14.11 23.23
CA SER A 500 -13.31 -13.07 23.06
C SER A 500 -13.22 -12.36 21.71
N GLN A 501 -12.00 -12.23 21.15
CA GLN A 501 -11.76 -11.60 19.85
C GLN A 501 -12.37 -12.43 18.70
N VAL A 502 -12.49 -13.74 18.88
CA VAL A 502 -13.00 -14.65 17.84
C VAL A 502 -14.52 -14.68 17.79
N ARG A 503 -15.21 -14.57 18.93
CA ARG A 503 -16.68 -14.76 19.03
C ARG A 503 -17.50 -13.83 18.14
N CYS A 504 -17.09 -12.58 18.02
CA CYS A 504 -17.74 -11.58 17.16
C CYS A 504 -17.43 -11.82 15.66
N LEU A 505 -16.39 -12.58 15.34
CA LEU A 505 -15.97 -12.93 13.98
C LEU A 505 -16.51 -14.30 13.50
N LEU A 506 -17.31 -14.99 14.32
CA LEU A 506 -17.90 -16.28 13.96
C LEU A 506 -19.16 -16.14 13.09
N PRO A 507 -19.23 -16.81 11.92
CA PRO A 507 -20.44 -16.91 11.13
C PRO A 507 -21.52 -17.71 11.86
N GLY A 508 -22.79 -17.36 11.63
CA GLY A 508 -23.93 -18.02 12.29
C GLY A 508 -24.43 -19.28 11.59
N THR A 509 -23.99 -19.55 10.35
CA THR A 509 -24.54 -20.63 9.52
C THR A 509 -23.60 -21.82 9.36
N PRO A 510 -24.15 -23.05 9.41
CA PRO A 510 -23.43 -24.27 9.03
C PRO A 510 -22.87 -24.21 7.60
N GLY A 511 -21.79 -24.96 7.35
CA GLY A 511 -21.12 -25.00 6.04
C GLY A 511 -20.02 -23.96 5.84
N ASN A 512 -19.90 -22.98 6.76
CA ASN A 512 -18.71 -22.13 6.89
C ASN A 512 -17.64 -22.82 7.73
N ALA A 513 -16.37 -22.45 7.51
CA ALA A 513 -15.26 -22.90 8.34
C ALA A 513 -14.47 -21.70 8.89
N VAL A 514 -14.08 -21.78 10.16
CA VAL A 514 -13.24 -20.77 10.82
C VAL A 514 -11.96 -21.44 11.30
N LEU A 515 -10.83 -20.94 10.84
CA LEU A 515 -9.50 -21.40 11.23
C LEU A 515 -8.79 -20.32 12.02
N VAL A 516 -8.46 -20.62 13.27
CA VAL A 516 -7.81 -19.69 14.20
C VAL A 516 -6.39 -20.16 14.46
N THR A 517 -5.40 -19.28 14.42
CA THR A 517 -4.06 -19.57 14.94
C THR A 517 -3.81 -18.79 16.24
N SER A 518 -3.21 -19.42 17.24
CA SER A 518 -2.89 -18.77 18.52
C SER A 518 -1.65 -19.36 19.16
N ARG A 519 -1.02 -18.64 20.08
CA ARG A 519 0.03 -19.18 20.96
C ARG A 519 -0.56 -20.07 22.06
N SER A 520 -1.78 -19.74 22.51
CA SER A 520 -2.50 -20.44 23.57
C SER A 520 -3.58 -21.35 23.01
N PRO A 521 -4.00 -22.40 23.73
CA PRO A 521 -5.01 -23.36 23.25
C PRO A 521 -6.43 -22.78 23.14
N LEU A 522 -6.68 -21.57 23.66
CA LEU A 522 -8.00 -20.92 23.68
C LEU A 522 -9.11 -21.86 24.16
N THR A 523 -8.91 -22.47 25.33
CA THR A 523 -9.81 -23.48 25.93
C THR A 523 -11.26 -23.03 26.01
N ASP A 524 -11.50 -21.73 26.14
CA ASP A 524 -12.83 -21.14 26.13
C ASP A 524 -13.58 -21.37 24.81
N LEU A 525 -12.87 -21.33 23.66
CA LEU A 525 -13.47 -21.61 22.34
C LEU A 525 -13.78 -23.10 22.15
N THR A 526 -12.96 -23.97 22.72
CA THR A 526 -13.19 -25.41 22.66
C THR A 526 -14.37 -25.84 23.53
N THR A 527 -14.56 -25.19 24.67
CA THR A 527 -15.58 -25.57 25.66
C THR A 527 -16.96 -25.01 25.34
N ARG A 528 -17.05 -23.77 24.85
CA ARG A 528 -18.34 -23.11 24.59
C ARG A 528 -18.80 -23.21 23.14
N GLU A 529 -17.88 -23.13 22.17
CA GLU A 529 -18.20 -23.12 20.75
C GLU A 529 -17.81 -24.43 20.03
N GLY A 530 -17.33 -25.43 20.76
CA GLY A 530 -17.02 -26.77 20.24
C GLY A 530 -15.85 -26.80 19.27
N ALA A 531 -14.92 -25.84 19.38
CA ALA A 531 -13.77 -25.77 18.49
C ALA A 531 -12.83 -26.97 18.65
N LEU A 532 -12.28 -27.45 17.54
CA LEU A 532 -11.22 -28.47 17.54
C LEU A 532 -9.88 -27.81 17.84
N ALA A 533 -9.29 -28.10 19.00
CA ALA A 533 -7.92 -27.70 19.30
C ALA A 533 -6.91 -28.65 18.64
N LEU A 534 -6.03 -28.08 17.82
CA LEU A 534 -4.93 -28.75 17.16
C LEU A 534 -3.60 -28.21 17.70
N SER A 535 -2.93 -29.03 18.50
CA SER A 535 -1.60 -28.71 19.01
C SER A 535 -0.53 -28.96 17.95
N LEU A 536 0.31 -27.95 17.69
CA LEU A 536 1.50 -28.06 16.88
C LEU A 536 2.74 -28.09 17.77
N GLY A 537 3.39 -29.26 17.84
CA GLY A 537 4.73 -29.43 18.38
C GLY A 537 5.82 -29.28 17.31
N ALA A 538 7.06 -29.58 17.66
CA ALA A 538 8.17 -29.68 16.72
C ALA A 538 7.89 -30.73 15.62
N LEU A 539 8.61 -30.65 14.49
CA LEU A 539 8.50 -31.64 13.42
C LEU A 539 8.93 -33.02 13.94
N THR A 540 8.32 -34.08 13.42
CA THR A 540 8.86 -35.42 13.64
C THR A 540 10.20 -35.58 12.89
N ALA A 541 11.00 -36.58 13.25
CA ALA A 541 12.24 -36.87 12.55
C ALA A 541 12.01 -37.09 11.03
N GLU A 542 10.94 -37.81 10.68
CA GLU A 542 10.52 -38.05 9.29
C GLU A 542 10.16 -36.74 8.56
N GLU A 543 9.35 -35.87 9.18
CA GLU A 543 8.96 -34.58 8.59
C GLU A 543 10.15 -33.61 8.46
N ALA A 544 11.06 -33.62 9.44
CA ALA A 544 12.26 -32.82 9.39
C ALA A 544 13.20 -33.31 8.29
N HIS A 545 13.37 -34.62 8.13
CA HIS A 545 14.13 -35.21 7.03
C HIS A 545 13.53 -34.85 5.67
N GLU A 546 12.21 -34.96 5.51
CA GLU A 546 11.49 -34.55 4.30
C GLU A 546 11.75 -33.08 3.95
N LEU A 547 11.79 -32.19 4.95
CA LEU A 547 12.09 -30.77 4.76
C LEU A 547 13.53 -30.55 4.27
N VAL A 548 14.49 -31.30 4.81
CA VAL A 548 15.90 -31.27 4.38
C VAL A 548 16.02 -31.73 2.93
N VAL A 549 15.42 -32.88 2.59
CA VAL A 549 15.42 -33.44 1.23
C VAL A 549 14.80 -32.46 0.23
N THR A 550 13.68 -31.83 0.59
CA THR A 550 12.98 -30.86 -0.26
C THR A 550 13.85 -29.63 -0.56
N HIS A 551 14.70 -29.21 0.38
CA HIS A 551 15.48 -27.97 0.25
C HIS A 551 16.90 -28.17 -0.31
N LEU A 552 17.56 -29.29 0.01
CA LEU A 552 18.93 -29.58 -0.43
C LEU A 552 19.01 -30.60 -1.58
N GLY A 553 17.91 -31.29 -1.89
CA GLY A 553 17.83 -32.36 -2.89
C GLY A 553 18.16 -33.74 -2.32
N ALA A 554 17.55 -34.77 -2.90
CA ALA A 554 17.67 -36.15 -2.43
C ALA A 554 19.10 -36.70 -2.48
N GLU A 555 19.91 -36.33 -3.48
CA GLU A 555 21.27 -36.82 -3.64
C GLU A 555 22.19 -36.36 -2.50
N ARG A 556 22.13 -35.07 -2.13
CA ARG A 556 22.99 -34.48 -1.09
C ARG A 556 22.59 -34.96 0.30
N THR A 557 21.29 -35.14 0.56
CA THR A 557 20.82 -35.70 1.83
C THR A 557 21.14 -37.19 1.96
N ALA A 558 21.04 -37.96 0.87
CA ALA A 558 21.39 -39.38 0.86
C ALA A 558 22.90 -39.64 1.01
N ALA A 559 23.75 -38.70 0.57
CA ALA A 559 25.19 -38.78 0.76
C ALA A 559 25.62 -38.61 2.24
N GLU A 560 24.87 -37.85 3.04
CA GLU A 560 25.18 -37.56 4.45
C GLU A 560 23.94 -37.68 5.37
N PRO A 561 23.31 -38.86 5.52
CA PRO A 561 22.05 -39.00 6.24
C PRO A 561 22.19 -38.68 7.73
N GLY A 562 23.27 -39.13 8.37
CA GLY A 562 23.53 -38.86 9.80
C GLY A 562 23.75 -37.38 10.10
N ALA A 563 24.40 -36.64 9.19
CA ALA A 563 24.62 -35.21 9.36
C ALA A 563 23.32 -34.40 9.15
N ALA A 564 22.44 -34.86 8.25
CA ALA A 564 21.12 -34.27 8.06
C ALA A 564 20.22 -34.46 9.29
N GLU A 565 20.25 -35.64 9.92
CA GLU A 565 19.56 -35.90 11.18
C GLU A 565 20.14 -35.06 12.32
N GLU A 566 21.46 -34.97 12.43
CA GLU A 566 22.13 -34.15 13.44
C GLU A 566 21.80 -32.66 13.28
N LEU A 567 21.73 -32.16 12.03
CA LEU A 567 21.29 -30.80 11.74
C LEU A 567 19.85 -30.55 12.20
N ALA A 568 18.94 -31.48 11.94
CA ALA A 568 17.54 -31.38 12.38
C ALA A 568 17.42 -31.37 13.90
N ALA A 569 18.18 -32.25 14.59
CA ALA A 569 18.24 -32.30 16.04
C ALA A 569 18.84 -31.01 16.64
N ALA A 570 19.90 -30.46 16.03
CA ALA A 570 20.53 -29.21 16.46
C ALA A 570 19.58 -28.01 16.34
N CYS A 571 18.67 -28.01 15.36
CA CYS A 571 17.60 -27.01 15.23
C CYS A 571 16.36 -27.31 16.09
N GLY A 572 16.42 -28.29 17.00
CA GLY A 572 15.28 -28.68 17.85
C GLY A 572 14.05 -29.15 17.07
N HIS A 573 14.23 -29.60 15.83
CA HIS A 573 13.16 -29.92 14.88
C HIS A 573 12.14 -28.77 14.66
N LEU A 574 12.57 -27.52 14.86
CA LEU A 574 11.73 -26.33 14.62
C LEU A 574 11.76 -25.96 13.12
N PRO A 575 10.60 -25.83 12.45
CA PRO A 575 10.55 -25.60 11.00
C PRO A 575 11.30 -24.35 10.53
N LEU A 576 11.20 -23.23 11.27
CA LEU A 576 11.80 -21.96 10.86
C LEU A 576 13.31 -21.97 11.02
N ASP A 577 13.82 -22.50 12.14
CA ASP A 577 15.25 -22.59 12.40
C ASP A 577 15.92 -23.58 11.46
N LEU A 578 15.28 -24.72 11.20
CA LEU A 578 15.76 -25.68 10.22
C LEU A 578 15.81 -25.05 8.82
N ARG A 579 14.77 -24.32 8.39
CA ARG A 579 14.80 -23.58 7.10
C ARG A 579 15.90 -22.53 7.01
N ARG A 580 16.14 -21.78 8.09
CA ARG A 580 17.23 -20.78 8.13
C ARG A 580 18.58 -21.45 7.94
N SER A 581 18.81 -22.56 8.62
CA SER A 581 20.04 -23.37 8.48
C SER A 581 20.18 -23.93 7.07
N LEU A 582 19.10 -24.50 6.52
CA LEU A 582 19.09 -25.06 5.16
C LEU A 582 19.31 -23.99 4.09
N THR A 583 18.76 -22.79 4.26
CA THR A 583 18.98 -21.66 3.32
C THR A 583 20.45 -21.25 3.29
N ARG A 584 21.12 -21.22 4.45
CA ARG A 584 22.56 -20.91 4.54
C ARG A 584 23.40 -22.01 3.90
N LEU A 585 23.02 -23.27 4.11
CA LEU A 585 23.70 -24.43 3.53
C LEU A 585 23.46 -24.56 2.00
N ALA A 586 22.32 -24.09 1.50
CA ALA A 586 22.03 -24.00 0.07
C ALA A 586 22.86 -22.89 -0.62
N ALA A 587 23.25 -21.84 0.12
CA ALA A 587 24.13 -20.79 -0.39
C ALA A 587 25.59 -21.24 -0.58
N THR A 588 25.97 -22.42 -0.06
CA THR A 588 27.27 -23.08 -0.25
C THR A 588 27.09 -24.44 -0.95
N PRO A 589 27.01 -24.46 -2.29
CA PRO A 589 26.69 -25.68 -3.06
C PRO A 589 27.66 -26.84 -2.82
N ASP A 590 28.95 -26.54 -2.63
CA ASP A 590 30.01 -27.53 -2.41
C ASP A 590 30.26 -27.84 -0.91
N GLY A 591 29.48 -27.25 0.00
CA GLY A 591 29.64 -27.45 1.43
C GLY A 591 29.12 -28.81 1.90
N SER A 592 29.87 -29.52 2.74
CA SER A 592 29.36 -30.73 3.38
C SER A 592 28.37 -30.40 4.50
N ILE A 593 27.32 -31.23 4.68
CA ILE A 593 26.34 -31.05 5.76
C ILE A 593 27.04 -31.21 7.11
N SER A 594 27.91 -32.21 7.24
CA SER A 594 28.68 -32.48 8.44
C SER A 594 29.61 -31.32 8.84
N ALA A 595 30.26 -30.67 7.87
CA ALA A 595 31.11 -29.51 8.10
C ALA A 595 30.31 -28.32 8.67
N PHE A 596 29.11 -28.08 8.12
CA PHE A 596 28.21 -27.03 8.59
C PHE A 596 27.71 -27.29 10.02
N VAL A 597 27.32 -28.54 10.33
CA VAL A 597 26.90 -28.94 11.69
C VAL A 597 28.05 -28.76 12.69
N ALA A 598 29.27 -29.11 12.31
CA ALA A 598 30.46 -28.94 13.15
C ALA A 598 30.77 -27.45 13.43
N GLU A 599 30.64 -26.58 12.43
CA GLU A 599 30.78 -25.13 12.59
C GLU A 599 29.67 -24.55 13.49
N HIS A 600 28.42 -24.98 13.28
CA HIS A 600 27.28 -24.52 14.06
C HIS A 600 27.39 -24.91 15.55
N ARG A 601 27.93 -26.11 15.84
CA ARG A 601 28.21 -26.57 17.21
C ARG A 601 29.32 -25.75 17.89
N LYS A 602 30.35 -25.30 17.15
CA LYS A 602 31.41 -24.45 17.70
C LYS A 602 30.86 -23.09 18.13
N GLY A 603 29.96 -22.49 17.34
CA GLY A 603 29.29 -21.24 17.67
C GLY A 603 28.38 -21.29 18.92
N MET A 604 27.84 -22.46 19.27
CA MET A 604 27.02 -22.65 20.49
C MET A 604 27.84 -22.84 21.78
N ARG A 605 29.15 -23.07 21.71
CA ARG A 605 30.01 -23.33 22.88
C ARG A 605 30.75 -22.10 23.40
N GLU A 606 30.63 -20.94 22.77
CA GLU A 606 31.21 -19.68 23.28
C GLU A 606 30.27 -19.02 24.31
N PRO A 607 30.72 -18.77 25.56
CA PRO A 607 29.91 -18.09 26.56
C PRO A 607 29.82 -16.61 26.21
N GLY A 608 28.72 -16.22 25.55
CA GLY A 608 28.47 -14.85 25.13
C GLY A 608 27.41 -14.70 24.05
N ASN A 609 27.07 -15.79 23.34
CA ASN A 609 26.07 -15.78 22.27
C ASN A 609 24.76 -16.44 22.75
N LEU A 610 24.06 -15.78 23.67
CA LEU A 610 22.66 -16.10 23.94
C LEU A 610 21.83 -15.74 22.69
N TYR A 611 21.36 -16.79 22.00
CA TYR A 611 20.26 -16.83 21.02
C TYR A 611 19.91 -15.51 20.28
N PRO A 612 20.13 -15.39 18.95
CA PRO A 612 19.66 -14.23 18.20
C PRO A 612 18.15 -14.24 17.87
N PHE A 613 17.35 -15.18 18.40
CA PHE A 613 15.95 -15.39 17.96
C PHE A 613 14.87 -15.47 19.04
N GLN A 614 15.13 -15.11 20.30
CA GLN A 614 14.05 -14.87 21.26
C GLN A 614 13.79 -13.37 21.43
N SER A 615 12.60 -12.95 21.00
CA SER A 615 11.99 -11.67 21.37
C SER A 615 11.90 -11.59 22.90
N ARG A 616 12.38 -10.48 23.47
CA ARG A 616 12.30 -10.15 24.89
C ARG A 616 10.88 -10.30 25.42
N GLU A 617 10.68 -11.14 26.43
CA GLU A 617 9.56 -10.99 27.36
C GLU A 617 9.86 -9.81 28.31
N PRO A 618 8.86 -8.99 28.67
CA PRO A 618 9.03 -7.95 29.67
C PRO A 618 9.15 -8.60 31.05
N SER A 619 10.27 -8.33 31.72
CA SER A 619 10.51 -8.66 33.11
C SER A 619 9.37 -8.17 34.00
N SER A 620 8.70 -9.10 34.67
CA SER A 620 7.84 -8.83 35.83
C SER A 620 8.67 -8.22 36.96
N GLY A 621 8.75 -6.89 37.00
CA GLY A 621 9.25 -6.15 38.14
C GLY A 621 8.29 -6.31 39.31
N GLY A 622 8.58 -7.27 40.18
CA GLY A 622 7.93 -7.38 41.48
C GLY A 622 8.23 -6.15 42.32
N ARG A 623 7.19 -5.39 42.66
CA ARG A 623 7.17 -4.55 43.86
C ARG A 623 7.19 -5.49 45.07
N GLN A 624 8.36 -5.71 45.65
CA GLN A 624 8.46 -6.06 47.07
C GLN A 624 8.62 -4.74 47.82
N ASP A 625 7.53 -4.30 48.43
CA ASP A 625 7.55 -3.21 49.39
C ASP A 625 8.36 -3.63 50.62
N ASN A 626 9.37 -2.82 50.92
CA ASN A 626 10.21 -2.88 52.11
C ASN A 626 9.35 -2.67 53.37
N ALA A 627 9.10 -3.75 54.12
CA ALA A 627 8.43 -3.73 55.41
C ALA A 627 9.38 -3.92 56.62
N GLU A 628 10.70 -3.74 56.45
CA GLU A 628 11.67 -4.01 57.54
C GLU A 628 12.55 -2.84 57.99
N ASP A 629 12.43 -1.64 57.41
CA ASP A 629 13.33 -0.51 57.74
C ASP A 629 12.70 0.61 58.60
N LEU A 630 11.50 0.40 59.16
CA LEU A 630 10.82 1.35 60.07
C LEU A 630 10.73 0.88 61.53
N ARG A 631 11.46 -0.17 61.94
CA ARG A 631 11.47 -0.66 63.34
C ARG A 631 12.80 -0.53 64.10
N LYS A 632 13.82 0.17 63.57
CA LYS A 632 15.12 0.33 64.26
C LYS A 632 15.66 1.77 64.41
N ARG A 633 14.84 2.81 64.29
CA ARG A 633 15.25 4.19 64.60
C ARG A 633 14.33 4.98 65.53
N SER A 634 13.53 4.27 66.33
CA SER A 634 12.92 4.82 67.55
C SER A 634 13.60 4.21 68.77
N LEU A 635 14.84 4.63 69.03
CA LEU A 635 15.58 4.55 70.30
C LEU A 635 17.04 4.98 70.06
N THR A 636 17.26 6.26 69.74
CA THR A 636 18.28 7.11 70.38
C THR A 636 18.07 8.56 69.94
#